data_AF-A0A0F3GVE0-F1
#
_entry.id   AF-A0A0F3GVE0-F1
#
_cell.length_a   1.000
_cell.length_b   1.000
_cell.length_c   1.000
_cell.angle_alpha   90.00
_cell.angle_beta   90.00
_cell.angle_gamma   90.00
#
_symmetry.space_group_name_H-M   'P 1'
#
loop_
_entity.id
_entity.type
_entity.pdbx_description
1 polymer ?
#
loop_
_entity_poly.entity_id
_entity_poly.type
_entity_poly.pdbx_seq_one_letter_code
_entity_poly.pdbx_strand_id
1 'polypeptide(L)'
;MKPIRSIKTKLIIRITIAFILLSMVLQAIVFRSFRSLTLESAQDKAKTVAALTRDAITSFMVLGVYDKREVFLDRLKYAYGLKELKILRGANVVRQFGESVTKGQSLSALESEALQMGEQRDNLRERFLAKEVEYALVIPYKADSDQRVRCISCHEAREGELLGAISLVMDLS
;
A
#
# COMPACT_ATOMS: atom_id res chain seq x y z
N MET A 1 0.43 -64.78 -4.56
CA MET A 1 0.62 -64.52 -6.01
C MET A 1 0.49 -63.01 -6.27
N LYS A 2 1.57 -62.33 -6.72
CA LYS A 2 1.50 -60.91 -7.11
C LYS A 2 0.95 -60.82 -8.54
N PRO A 3 -0.10 -60.03 -8.82
CA PRO A 3 -0.67 -59.94 -10.16
C PRO A 3 0.35 -59.34 -11.13
N ILE A 4 0.59 -60.02 -12.24
CA ILE A 4 1.49 -59.58 -13.31
C ILE A 4 0.80 -58.39 -14.01
N ARG A 5 1.11 -57.17 -13.60
CA ARG A 5 0.58 -55.95 -14.25
C ARG A 5 1.06 -55.92 -15.71
N SER A 6 0.11 -55.91 -16.64
CA SER A 6 0.33 -55.80 -18.08
C SER A 6 1.28 -54.63 -18.42
N ILE A 7 2.09 -54.78 -19.47
CA ILE A 7 3.00 -53.74 -19.98
C ILE A 7 2.27 -52.41 -20.20
N LYS A 8 1.02 -52.47 -20.66
CA LYS A 8 0.13 -51.30 -20.83
C LYS A 8 -0.08 -50.55 -19.51
N THR A 9 -0.32 -51.26 -18.41
CA THR A 9 -0.50 -50.65 -17.07
C THR A 9 0.78 -49.97 -16.58
N LYS A 10 1.96 -50.57 -16.80
CA LYS A 10 3.24 -49.96 -16.43
C LYS A 10 3.52 -48.68 -17.24
N LEU A 11 3.16 -48.67 -18.52
CA LEU A 11 3.30 -47.51 -19.41
C LEU A 11 2.36 -46.37 -19.00
N ILE A 12 1.08 -46.67 -18.76
CA ILE A 12 0.07 -45.68 -18.32
C ILE A 12 0.49 -45.03 -17.00
N ILE A 13 0.99 -45.80 -16.03
CA ILE A 13 1.48 -45.25 -14.75
C ILE A 13 2.62 -44.25 -14.97
N ARG A 14 3.62 -44.58 -15.81
CA ARG A 14 4.75 -43.68 -16.08
C ARG A 14 4.30 -42.38 -16.77
N ILE A 15 3.43 -42.48 -17.77
CA ILE A 15 2.87 -41.31 -18.46
C ILE A 15 2.06 -40.44 -17.49
N THR A 16 1.23 -41.06 -16.65
CA THR A 16 0.42 -40.34 -15.66
C THR A 16 1.30 -39.60 -14.65
N ILE A 17 2.35 -40.23 -14.14
CA ILE A 17 3.31 -39.58 -13.24
C ILE A 17 4.00 -38.40 -13.92
N ALA A 18 4.44 -38.56 -15.18
CA ALA A 18 5.05 -37.47 -15.93
C ALA A 18 4.09 -36.27 -16.12
N PHE A 19 2.81 -36.54 -16.43
CA PHE A 19 1.78 -35.50 -16.53
C PHE A 19 1.50 -34.80 -15.19
N ILE A 20 1.43 -35.55 -14.09
CA ILE A 20 1.23 -34.97 -12.75
C ILE A 20 2.41 -34.06 -12.39
N LEU A 21 3.64 -34.51 -12.62
CA LEU A 21 4.85 -33.72 -12.36
C LEU A 21 4.85 -32.43 -13.19
N LEU A 22 4.55 -32.53 -14.49
CA LEU A 22 4.44 -31.37 -15.38
C LEU A 22 3.35 -30.40 -14.89
N SER A 23 2.17 -30.91 -14.55
CA SER A 23 1.07 -30.10 -14.01
C SER A 23 1.45 -29.39 -12.72
N MET A 24 2.14 -30.08 -11.81
CA MET A 24 2.58 -29.50 -10.53
C MET A 24 3.59 -28.37 -10.73
N VAL A 25 4.53 -28.52 -11.68
CA VAL A 25 5.47 -27.46 -12.05
C VAL A 25 4.74 -26.25 -12.62
N LEU A 26 3.80 -26.47 -13.55
CA LEU A 26 3.02 -25.38 -14.14
C LEU A 26 2.19 -24.63 -13.08
N GLN A 27 1.51 -25.36 -12.19
CA GLN A 27 0.76 -24.76 -11.09
C GLN A 27 1.65 -23.95 -10.16
N ALA A 28 2.85 -24.43 -9.84
CA ALA A 28 3.80 -23.69 -9.00
C ALA A 28 4.27 -22.38 -9.68
N ILE A 29 4.46 -22.39 -10.99
CA ILE A 29 4.80 -21.18 -11.76
C ILE A 29 3.63 -20.20 -11.73
N VAL A 30 2.43 -20.65 -12.12
CA VAL A 30 1.22 -19.82 -12.14
C VAL A 30 0.94 -19.20 -10.77
N PHE A 31 1.06 -19.98 -9.70
CA PHE A 31 0.84 -19.48 -8.34
C PHE A 31 1.82 -18.38 -7.95
N ARG A 32 3.11 -18.53 -8.29
CA ARG A 32 4.11 -17.47 -8.04
C ARG A 32 3.82 -16.22 -8.86
N SER A 33 3.51 -16.37 -10.14
CA SER A 33 3.18 -15.25 -11.03
C SER A 33 1.93 -14.52 -10.56
N PHE A 34 0.90 -15.25 -10.13
CA PHE A 34 -0.33 -14.65 -9.60
C PHE A 34 -0.04 -13.85 -8.32
N ARG A 35 0.78 -14.40 -7.41
CA ARG A 35 1.17 -13.69 -6.18
C ARG A 35 1.92 -12.39 -6.48
N SER A 36 2.88 -12.40 -7.41
CA SER A 36 3.63 -11.19 -7.76
C SER A 36 2.73 -10.13 -8.41
N LEU A 37 1.87 -10.55 -9.35
CA LEU A 37 0.95 -9.64 -10.04
C LEU A 37 -0.05 -8.99 -9.07
N THR A 38 -0.61 -9.76 -8.13
CA THR A 38 -1.52 -9.24 -7.11
C THR A 38 -0.83 -8.23 -6.20
N LEU A 39 0.41 -8.50 -5.78
CA LEU A 39 1.17 -7.57 -4.94
C LEU A 39 1.51 -6.28 -5.70
N GLU A 40 2.02 -6.38 -6.92
CA GLU A 40 2.34 -5.22 -7.77
C GLU A 40 1.10 -4.37 -8.05
N SER A 41 -0.04 -5.01 -8.38
CA SER A 41 -1.31 -4.31 -8.58
C SER A 41 -1.79 -3.60 -7.31
N ALA A 42 -1.61 -4.22 -6.14
CA ALA A 42 -1.89 -3.57 -4.87
C ALA A 42 -0.98 -2.35 -4.67
N GLN A 43 0.33 -2.48 -4.85
CA GLN A 43 1.29 -1.38 -4.73
C GLN A 43 0.93 -0.19 -5.62
N ASP A 44 0.57 -0.44 -6.88
CA ASP A 44 0.20 0.62 -7.82
C ASP A 44 -1.13 1.28 -7.46
N LYS A 45 -2.12 0.49 -7.02
CA LYS A 45 -3.38 1.02 -6.49
C LYS A 45 -3.13 1.91 -5.27
N ALA A 46 -2.29 1.47 -4.34
CA ALA A 46 -1.93 2.25 -3.15
C ALA A 46 -1.26 3.58 -3.51
N LYS A 47 -0.27 3.57 -4.40
CA LYS A 47 0.40 4.79 -4.88
C LYS A 47 -0.58 5.74 -5.56
N THR A 48 -1.49 5.20 -6.37
CA THR A 48 -2.53 5.99 -7.05
C THR A 48 -3.46 6.65 -6.05
N VAL A 49 -3.94 5.92 -5.04
CA VAL A 49 -4.81 6.47 -4.00
C VAL A 49 -4.08 7.51 -3.15
N ALA A 50 -2.80 7.29 -2.83
CA ALA A 50 -1.99 8.28 -2.12
C ALA A 50 -1.83 9.58 -2.94
N ALA A 51 -1.52 9.48 -4.23
CA ALA A 51 -1.43 10.64 -5.13
C ALA A 51 -2.76 11.38 -5.23
N LEU A 52 -3.87 10.68 -5.42
CA LEU A 52 -5.21 11.26 -5.42
C LEU A 52 -5.54 11.97 -4.10
N THR A 53 -5.15 11.35 -2.98
CA THR A 53 -5.35 11.94 -1.65
C THR A 53 -4.56 13.23 -1.50
N ARG A 54 -3.29 13.26 -1.90
CA ARG A 54 -2.48 14.50 -1.92
C ARG A 54 -3.18 15.58 -2.73
N ASP A 55 -3.54 15.28 -3.97
CA ASP A 55 -4.09 16.29 -4.90
C ASP A 55 -5.44 16.83 -4.42
N ALA A 56 -6.29 15.97 -3.84
CA ALA A 56 -7.56 16.38 -3.25
C ALA A 56 -7.35 17.29 -2.03
N ILE A 57 -6.41 16.96 -1.14
CA ILE A 57 -6.12 17.75 0.06
C ILE A 57 -5.50 19.10 -0.33
N THR A 58 -4.58 19.12 -1.28
CA THR A 58 -4.04 20.36 -1.85
C THR A 58 -5.16 21.22 -2.43
N SER A 59 -6.12 20.62 -3.13
CA SER A 59 -7.29 21.33 -3.66
C SER A 59 -8.15 21.90 -2.53
N PHE A 60 -8.36 21.16 -1.43
CA PHE A 60 -9.09 21.67 -0.26
C PHE A 60 -8.36 22.80 0.44
N MET A 61 -7.02 22.79 0.48
CA MET A 61 -6.21 23.90 0.99
C MET A 61 -6.42 25.15 0.14
N VAL A 62 -6.36 25.02 -1.19
CA VAL A 62 -6.58 26.14 -2.13
C VAL A 62 -8.00 26.71 -2.03
N LEU A 63 -9.00 25.83 -1.89
CA LEU A 63 -10.41 26.23 -1.76
C LEU A 63 -10.81 26.68 -0.34
N GLY A 64 -9.92 26.57 0.64
CA GLY A 64 -10.20 26.95 2.03
C GLY A 64 -11.14 26.01 2.80
N VAL A 65 -11.37 24.79 2.30
CA VAL A 65 -12.28 23.77 2.89
C VAL A 65 -11.53 22.60 3.53
N TYR A 66 -10.31 22.85 4.02
CA TYR A 66 -9.41 21.84 4.58
C TYR A 66 -9.94 21.19 5.88
N ASP A 67 -10.94 21.80 6.52
CA ASP A 67 -11.66 21.27 7.68
C ASP A 67 -12.55 20.07 7.32
N LYS A 68 -12.93 19.92 6.05
CA LYS A 68 -13.76 18.80 5.55
C LYS A 68 -12.96 17.55 5.16
N ARG A 69 -11.64 17.57 5.33
CA ARG A 69 -10.77 16.46 4.90
C ARG A 69 -11.15 15.10 5.48
N GLU A 70 -11.61 15.03 6.73
CA GLU A 70 -11.92 13.76 7.38
C GLU A 70 -13.06 13.02 6.68
N VAL A 71 -14.10 13.76 6.27
CA VAL A 71 -15.23 13.20 5.50
C VAL A 71 -14.74 12.63 4.17
N PHE A 72 -13.84 13.33 3.48
CA PHE A 72 -13.24 12.84 2.25
C PHE A 72 -12.40 11.58 2.47
N LEU A 73 -11.53 11.56 3.48
CA LEU A 73 -10.68 10.41 3.79
C LEU A 73 -11.52 9.17 4.12
N ASP A 74 -12.60 9.32 4.89
CA ASP A 74 -13.50 8.22 5.21
C ASP A 74 -14.24 7.68 3.97
N ARG A 75 -14.67 8.56 3.07
CA ARG A 75 -15.28 8.16 1.80
C ARG A 75 -14.28 7.46 0.89
N LEU A 76 -13.04 7.93 0.84
CA LEU A 76 -12.00 7.34 0.03
C LEU A 76 -11.58 5.97 0.55
N LYS A 77 -11.43 5.84 1.88
CA LYS A 77 -11.20 4.57 2.57
C LYS A 77 -12.27 3.54 2.20
N TYR A 78 -13.55 3.92 2.24
CA TYR A 78 -14.65 3.05 1.84
C TYR A 78 -14.62 2.70 0.34
N ALA A 79 -14.47 3.70 -0.54
CA ALA A 79 -14.52 3.50 -2.00
C ALA A 79 -13.41 2.58 -2.52
N TYR A 80 -12.22 2.63 -1.91
CA TYR A 80 -11.07 1.83 -2.33
C TYR A 80 -10.85 0.56 -1.49
N GLY A 81 -11.71 0.32 -0.48
CA GLY A 81 -11.60 -0.83 0.42
C GLY A 81 -10.35 -0.79 1.28
N LEU A 82 -9.92 0.39 1.73
CA LEU A 82 -8.75 0.54 2.59
C LEU A 82 -9.12 0.22 4.04
N LYS A 83 -8.22 -0.44 4.77
CA LYS A 83 -8.33 -0.65 6.21
C LYS A 83 -8.05 0.64 6.96
N GLU A 84 -7.00 1.36 6.54
CA GLU A 84 -6.61 2.65 7.11
C GLU A 84 -6.20 3.64 6.02
N LEU A 85 -6.48 4.92 6.26
CA LEU A 85 -5.97 6.05 5.48
C LEU A 85 -5.79 7.24 6.42
N LYS A 86 -4.58 7.75 6.53
CA LYS A 86 -4.19 8.83 7.44
C LYS A 86 -3.32 9.86 6.73
N ILE A 87 -3.46 11.10 7.16
CA ILE A 87 -2.53 12.18 6.82
C ILE A 87 -1.74 12.51 8.07
N LEU A 88 -0.42 12.37 7.96
CA LEU A 88 0.54 12.66 9.01
C LEU A 88 1.14 14.03 8.75
N ARG A 89 1.15 14.90 9.76
CA ARG A 89 1.83 16.20 9.67
C ARG A 89 3.30 16.03 10.02
N GLY A 90 4.17 16.57 9.18
CA GLY A 90 5.59 16.69 9.47
C GLY A 90 5.87 17.83 10.45
N ALA A 91 7.07 17.84 11.03
CA ALA A 91 7.46 18.82 12.04
C ALA A 91 7.26 20.27 11.57
N ASN A 92 7.51 20.56 10.29
CA ASN A 92 7.35 21.91 9.77
C ASN A 92 5.87 22.37 9.78
N VAL A 93 4.96 21.52 9.31
CA VAL A 93 3.51 21.80 9.32
C VAL A 93 2.98 21.88 10.75
N VAL A 94 3.49 21.05 11.67
CA VAL A 94 3.10 21.11 13.09
C VAL A 94 3.52 22.44 13.73
N ARG A 95 4.71 22.97 13.42
CA ARG A 95 5.13 24.29 13.93
C ARG A 95 4.23 25.43 13.45
N GLN A 96 3.75 25.36 12.21
CA GLN A 96 2.94 26.41 11.60
C GLN A 96 1.46 26.36 12.01
N PHE A 97 0.89 25.15 12.08
CA PHE A 97 -0.56 24.95 12.19
C PHE A 97 -0.98 24.08 13.38
N GLY A 98 -0.04 23.76 14.27
CA GLY A 98 -0.24 22.87 15.41
C GLY A 98 -0.37 21.39 15.02
N GLU A 99 -0.51 20.55 16.04
CA GLU A 99 -0.80 19.13 15.83
C GLU A 99 -2.14 18.93 15.13
N SER A 100 -2.24 17.84 14.36
CA SER A 100 -3.53 17.46 13.79
C SER A 100 -4.45 16.97 14.91
N VAL A 101 -5.73 17.35 14.85
CA VAL A 101 -6.78 16.88 15.78
C VAL A 101 -7.08 15.37 15.60
N THR A 102 -6.27 14.64 14.81
CA THR A 102 -6.39 13.19 14.65
C THR A 102 -6.15 12.54 16.02
N LYS A 103 -7.24 12.33 16.75
CA LYS A 103 -7.30 11.84 18.12
C LYS A 103 -6.33 10.67 18.34
N GLY A 104 -5.28 10.90 19.12
CA GLY A 104 -4.62 9.89 19.96
C GLY A 104 -4.04 8.65 19.25
N GLN A 105 -3.84 8.67 17.94
CA GLN A 105 -3.20 7.55 17.25
C GLN A 105 -1.69 7.74 17.29
N SER A 106 -1.04 6.95 18.13
CA SER A 106 0.41 6.79 18.09
C SER A 106 0.84 6.39 16.69
N LEU A 107 1.91 7.01 16.20
CA LEU A 107 2.53 6.61 14.93
C LEU A 107 3.00 5.16 15.04
N SER A 108 2.67 4.35 14.05
CA SER A 108 3.30 3.05 13.88
C SER A 108 4.79 3.20 13.58
N ALA A 109 5.56 2.13 13.77
CA ALA A 109 6.99 2.14 13.46
C ALA A 109 7.28 2.55 12.01
N LEU A 110 6.47 2.06 11.06
CA LEU A 110 6.60 2.38 9.63
C LEU A 110 6.34 3.86 9.35
N GLU A 111 5.32 4.44 9.98
CA GLU A 111 4.98 5.86 9.84
C GLU A 111 6.05 6.77 10.47
N SER A 112 6.56 6.39 11.64
CA SER A 112 7.64 7.11 12.31
C SER A 112 8.93 7.08 11.49
N GLU A 113 9.31 5.92 10.97
CA GLU A 113 10.48 5.76 10.11
C GLU A 113 10.37 6.59 8.82
N ALA A 114 9.20 6.55 8.15
CA ALA A 114 8.96 7.34 6.94
C ALA A 114 9.05 8.85 7.20
N LEU A 115 8.53 9.34 8.34
CA LEU A 115 8.64 10.75 8.72
C LEU A 115 10.07 11.15 9.11
N GLN A 116 10.84 10.26 9.73
CA GLN A 116 12.24 10.53 10.11
C GLN A 116 13.17 10.55 8.89
N MET A 117 13.02 9.57 8.00
CA MET A 117 13.85 9.44 6.80
C MET A 117 13.40 10.40 5.68
N GLY A 118 12.12 10.76 5.66
CA GLY A 118 11.53 11.50 4.54
C GLY A 118 11.53 10.70 3.24
N GLU A 119 11.47 9.37 3.33
CA GLU A 119 11.46 8.43 2.20
C GLU A 119 10.24 7.50 2.28
N GLN A 120 9.78 7.05 1.11
CA GLN A 120 8.70 6.07 1.03
C GLN A 120 9.08 4.79 1.78
N ARG A 121 8.15 4.26 2.58
CA ARG A 121 8.29 2.98 3.27
C ARG A 121 7.04 2.15 3.07
N ASP A 122 7.22 0.86 2.84
CA ASP A 122 6.13 -0.09 2.70
C ASP A 122 6.42 -1.39 3.42
N ASN A 123 5.38 -2.14 3.74
CA ASN A 123 5.50 -3.42 4.42
C ASN A 123 4.34 -4.35 4.06
N LEU A 124 4.67 -5.60 3.76
CA LEU A 124 3.71 -6.70 3.60
C LEU A 124 3.66 -7.51 4.90
N ARG A 125 2.52 -7.50 5.57
CA ARG A 125 2.29 -8.22 6.83
C ARG A 125 1.45 -9.46 6.57
N GLU A 126 2.03 -10.62 6.79
CA GLU A 126 1.35 -11.91 6.59
C GLU A 126 1.17 -12.63 7.92
N ARG A 127 -0.08 -12.82 8.36
CA ARG A 127 -0.42 -13.58 9.57
C ARG A 127 -1.10 -14.89 9.19
N PHE A 128 -0.27 -15.92 8.98
CA PHE A 128 -0.71 -17.25 8.53
C PHE A 128 -1.84 -17.88 9.37
N LEU A 129 -1.80 -17.72 10.69
CA LEU A 129 -2.81 -18.29 11.59
C LEU A 129 -4.19 -17.60 11.47
N ALA A 130 -4.21 -16.30 11.17
CA ALA A 130 -5.44 -15.51 11.05
C ALA A 130 -5.93 -15.37 9.60
N LYS A 131 -5.15 -15.87 8.62
CA LYS A 131 -5.38 -15.64 7.18
C LYS A 131 -5.49 -14.16 6.82
N GLU A 132 -4.74 -13.32 7.53
CA GLU A 132 -4.68 -11.87 7.28
C GLU A 132 -3.42 -11.54 6.48
N VAL A 133 -3.59 -10.84 5.35
CA VAL A 133 -2.52 -10.31 4.51
C VAL A 133 -2.77 -8.82 4.33
N GLU A 134 -1.89 -7.99 4.85
CA GLU A 134 -2.02 -6.54 4.75
C GLU A 134 -0.83 -5.94 4.03
N TYR A 135 -1.09 -4.96 3.17
CA TYR A 135 -0.05 -4.12 2.61
C TYR A 135 -0.19 -2.69 3.14
N ALA A 136 0.84 -2.25 3.86
CA ALA A 136 0.95 -0.90 4.40
C ALA A 136 1.93 -0.08 3.55
N LEU A 137 1.55 1.15 3.21
CA LEU A 137 2.35 2.08 2.45
C LEU A 137 2.32 3.45 3.11
N VAL A 138 3.49 4.05 3.30
CA VAL A 138 3.66 5.42 3.79
C VAL A 138 4.48 6.20 2.77
N ILE A 139 3.88 7.24 2.19
CA ILE A 139 4.54 8.12 1.21
C ILE A 139 4.70 9.51 1.83
N PRO A 140 5.95 9.94 2.08
CA PRO A 140 6.26 11.30 2.49
C PRO A 140 6.03 12.31 1.36
N TYR A 141 5.60 13.51 1.73
CA TYR A 141 5.43 14.64 0.82
C TYR A 141 6.35 15.77 1.24
N LYS A 142 7.28 16.08 0.33
CA LYS A 142 8.20 17.19 0.45
C LYS A 142 7.62 18.41 -0.25
N ALA A 143 7.99 19.59 0.24
CA ALA A 143 7.62 20.84 -0.41
C ALA A 143 8.23 20.88 -1.81
N ASP A 144 7.36 21.10 -2.79
CA ASP A 144 7.67 21.11 -4.20
C ASP A 144 7.19 22.44 -4.80
N SER A 145 8.08 23.14 -5.49
CA SER A 145 7.83 24.43 -6.11
C SER A 145 7.51 24.36 -7.61
N ASP A 146 7.63 23.19 -8.23
CA ASP A 146 7.37 22.96 -9.66
C ASP A 146 5.99 22.35 -9.93
N GLN A 147 5.28 21.93 -8.88
CA GLN A 147 3.88 21.54 -8.99
C GLN A 147 2.97 22.71 -9.40
N ARG A 148 1.86 22.38 -10.08
CA ARG A 148 0.81 23.33 -10.48
C ARG A 148 0.32 24.18 -9.29
N VAL A 149 0.31 23.60 -8.09
CA VAL A 149 0.16 24.32 -6.82
C VAL A 149 1.48 24.21 -6.07
N ARG A 150 2.17 25.35 -5.90
CA ARG A 150 3.47 25.41 -5.22
C ARG A 150 3.29 25.27 -3.71
N CYS A 151 3.92 24.29 -3.08
CA CYS A 151 3.74 24.08 -1.64
C CYS A 151 4.18 25.32 -0.82
N ILE A 152 5.25 25.99 -1.28
CA ILE A 152 5.83 27.17 -0.64
C ILE A 152 4.95 28.42 -0.71
N SER A 153 3.85 28.41 -1.49
CA SER A 153 2.91 29.54 -1.48
C SER A 153 2.00 29.55 -0.25
N CYS A 154 1.88 28.42 0.45
CA CYS A 154 1.00 28.27 1.60
C CYS A 154 1.72 27.77 2.86
N HIS A 155 2.86 27.08 2.70
CA HIS A 155 3.68 26.58 3.80
C HIS A 155 4.99 27.34 3.91
N GLU A 156 5.38 27.72 5.12
CA GLU A 156 6.72 28.24 5.43
C GLU A 156 7.76 27.10 5.40
N ALA A 157 8.05 26.60 4.20
CA ALA A 157 8.95 25.48 3.95
C ALA A 157 9.96 25.80 2.85
N ARG A 158 11.12 25.15 2.90
CA ARG A 158 12.08 25.17 1.80
C ARG A 158 11.80 24.04 0.82
N GLU A 159 12.25 24.20 -0.42
CA GLU A 159 12.20 23.13 -1.41
C GLU A 159 12.82 21.84 -0.85
N GLY A 160 12.12 20.72 -1.01
CA GLY A 160 12.55 19.41 -0.50
C GLY A 160 12.32 19.19 1.00
N GLU A 161 11.85 20.18 1.76
CA GLU A 161 11.54 20.02 3.19
C GLU A 161 10.28 19.19 3.40
N LEU A 162 10.29 18.31 4.40
CA LEU A 162 9.18 17.40 4.67
C LEU A 162 7.96 18.12 5.26
N LEU A 163 6.83 18.07 4.55
CA LEU A 163 5.55 18.61 5.01
C LEU A 163 4.74 17.58 5.81
N GLY A 164 4.88 16.30 5.48
CA GLY A 164 4.13 15.23 6.11
C GLY A 164 4.18 13.94 5.31
N ALA A 165 3.24 13.05 5.58
CA ALA A 165 3.12 11.77 4.87
C ALA A 165 1.67 11.32 4.76
N ILE A 166 1.36 10.53 3.73
CA ILE A 166 0.10 9.78 3.65
C ILE A 166 0.41 8.34 3.98
N SER A 167 -0.33 7.80 4.94
CA SER A 167 -0.24 6.42 5.40
C SER A 167 -1.53 5.70 5.03
N LEU A 168 -1.42 4.54 4.39
CA LEU A 168 -2.56 3.71 4.06
C LEU A 168 -2.27 2.24 4.32
N VAL A 169 -3.32 1.49 4.63
CA VAL A 169 -3.26 0.03 4.79
C VAL A 169 -4.36 -0.59 3.95
N MET A 170 -4.01 -1.55 3.11
CA MET A 170 -4.94 -2.37 2.35
C MET A 170 -5.00 -3.78 2.91
N ASP A 171 -6.18 -4.35 2.87
CA ASP A 171 -6.41 -5.77 3.08
C ASP A 171 -6.28 -6.51 1.74
N LEU A 172 -5.46 -7.56 1.71
CA LEU A 172 -5.16 -8.40 0.54
C LEU A 172 -5.58 -9.86 0.77
N SER A 173 -6.29 -10.15 1.87
CA SER A 173 -6.81 -11.48 2.19
C SER A 173 -7.92 -11.98 1.26
#